data_AF-A0A4Q5SNX0-F1
#
_entry.id   AF-A0A4Q5SNX0-F1
#
_cell.length_a   1.000
_cell.length_b   1.000
_cell.length_c   1.000
_cell.angle_alpha   90.00
_cell.angle_beta   90.00
_cell.angle_gamma   90.00
#
_symmetry.space_group_name_H-M   'P 1'
#
loop_
_entity.id
_entity.type
_entity.pdbx_description
1 polymer ?
#
loop_
_entity_poly.entity_id
_entity_poly.type
_entity_poly.pdbx_seq_one_letter_code
_entity_poly.pdbx_strand_id
1 'polypeptide(L)' 'RMEEYRAKTAPILPIYEARGLVHRVDGMADMDEVSAAIAAILDGRG' A
#
# COMPACT_ATOMS: atom_id res chain seq x y z
N ARG A 1 -7.99 17.86 2.22
CA ARG A 1 -6.67 17.57 2.84
C ARG A 1 -6.13 16.18 2.47
N MET A 2 -6.90 15.08 2.48
CA MET A 2 -6.41 13.76 2.03
C MET A 2 -6.38 13.57 0.50
N GLU A 3 -7.25 14.24 -0.25
CA GLU A 3 -7.26 14.16 -1.74
C GLU A 3 -6.02 14.76 -2.38
N GLU A 4 -5.54 15.93 -1.91
CA GLU A 4 -4.30 16.53 -2.41
C GLU A 4 -3.07 15.65 -2.16
N TYR A 5 -3.04 14.90 -1.06
CA TYR A 5 -1.97 13.94 -0.79
C TYR A 5 -2.02 12.77 -1.79
N ARG A 6 -3.20 12.19 -2.02
CA ARG A 6 -3.39 11.13 -3.05
C ARG A 6 -3.02 11.63 -4.45
N ALA A 7 -3.39 12.86 -4.80
CA ALA A 7 -3.09 13.45 -6.10
C ALA A 7 -1.57 13.65 -6.32
N LYS A 8 -0.82 13.95 -5.26
CA LYS A 8 0.64 14.15 -5.33
C LYS A 8 1.43 12.84 -5.30
N THR A 9 0.91 11.77 -4.70
CA THR A 9 1.56 10.44 -4.68
C THR A 9 1.11 9.52 -5.80
N ALA A 10 -0.03 9.80 -6.45
CA ALA A 10 -0.51 9.03 -7.60
C ALA A 10 0.48 8.97 -8.80
N PRO A 11 1.27 10.02 -9.14
CA PRO A 11 2.13 9.98 -10.33
C PRO A 11 3.28 8.98 -10.25
N ILE A 12 3.76 8.66 -9.04
CA ILE A 12 4.85 7.68 -8.87
C ILE A 12 4.33 6.23 -8.86
N LEU A 13 3.04 6.04 -8.58
CA LEU A 13 2.45 4.72 -8.41
C LEU A 13 2.58 3.84 -9.66
N PRO A 14 2.33 4.33 -10.90
CA PRO A 14 2.52 3.54 -12.12
C PRO A 14 3.94 2.97 -12.27
N ILE A 15 4.98 3.71 -11.84
CA ILE A 15 6.37 3.27 -11.93
C ILE A 15 6.63 2.07 -11.01
N TYR A 16 6.09 2.09 -9.79
CA TYR A 16 6.26 0.99 -8.85
C TYR A 16 5.36 -0.21 -9.17
N GLU A 17 4.16 0.02 -9.73
CA GLU A 17 3.26 -1.03 -10.21
C GLU A 17 3.91 -1.81 -11.37
N ALA A 18 4.49 -1.10 -12.34
CA ALA A 18 5.21 -1.73 -13.46
C ALA A 18 6.42 -2.56 -13.01
N ARG A 19 6.99 -2.28 -11.83
CA ARG A 19 8.10 -3.05 -11.23
C ARG A 19 7.62 -4.19 -10.33
N GLY A 20 6.30 -4.36 -10.14
CA GLY A 20 5.74 -5.38 -9.23
C GLY A 20 6.03 -5.12 -7.75
N LEU A 21 6.37 -3.88 -7.37
CA LEU A 21 6.78 -3.54 -5.99
C LEU A 21 5.61 -3.05 -5.11
N VAL A 22 4.44 -2.81 -5.72
CA VAL A 22 3.27 -2.26 -5.03
C VAL A 22 2.42 -3.39 -4.49
N HIS A 23 2.14 -3.33 -3.19
CA HIS A 23 1.13 -4.14 -2.54
C HIS A 23 0.01 -3.22 -2.03
N ARG A 24 -1.23 -3.67 -2.16
CA ARG A 24 -2.42 -2.92 -1.73
C ARG A 24 -2.90 -3.48 -0.40
N VAL A 25 -3.16 -2.59 0.55
CA VAL A 25 -3.76 -2.89 1.86
C VAL A 25 -4.99 -2.01 2.00
N ASP A 26 -6.09 -2.58 2.48
CA ASP A 26 -7.28 -1.80 2.82
C ASP A 26 -7.04 -1.09 4.16
N GLY A 27 -6.76 0.21 4.12
CA GLY A 27 -6.51 1.01 5.31
C GLY A 27 -7.78 1.41 6.09
N MET A 28 -8.97 1.03 5.62
CA MET A 28 -10.24 1.31 6.31
C MET A 28 -10.75 0.12 7.13
N ALA A 29 -10.07 -1.03 7.06
CA ALA A 29 -10.34 -2.21 7.88
C ALA A 29 -9.95 -2.00 9.35
N ASP A 30 -10.27 -2.98 10.19
CA ASP A 30 -9.85 -2.98 11.59
C ASP A 30 -8.31 -2.97 11.71
N MET A 31 -7.79 -2.28 12.73
CA MET A 31 -6.34 -2.09 12.90
C MET A 31 -5.56 -3.42 12.96
N ASP A 32 -6.15 -4.46 13.54
CA ASP A 32 -5.55 -5.79 13.61
C ASP A 32 -5.49 -6.45 12.23
N GLU A 33 -6.51 -6.25 11.39
CA GLU A 33 -6.54 -6.75 10.01
C GLU A 33 -5.51 -6.04 9.13
N VAL A 34 -5.41 -4.71 9.26
CA VAL A 34 -4.40 -3.91 8.55
C VAL A 34 -2.99 -4.37 8.94
N SER A 35 -2.75 -4.57 10.23
CA SER A 35 -1.46 -5.00 10.75
C SER A 35 -1.09 -6.40 10.26
N ALA A 36 -2.05 -7.34 10.28
CA ALA A 36 -1.85 -8.69 9.75
C ALA A 36 -1.57 -8.70 8.24
N ALA A 37 -2.28 -7.88 7.46
CA ALA A 37 -2.06 -7.74 6.02
C ALA A 37 -0.64 -7.23 5.71
N ILE A 38 -0.16 -6.24 6.47
CA ILE A 38 1.21 -5.72 6.32
C ILE A 38 2.25 -6.78 6.68
N ALA A 39 2.07 -7.49 7.80
CA ALA A 39 3.00 -8.55 8.22
C ALA A 39 3.11 -9.65 7.15
N ALA A 40 1.99 -10.14 6.61
CA ALA A 40 1.99 -11.16 5.57
C ALA A 40 2.74 -10.73 4.29
N ILE A 41 2.65 -9.44 3.90
CA ILE A 41 3.40 -8.90 2.76
C ILE A 41 4.91 -8.88 3.02
N LEU A 42 5.33 -8.61 4.25
CA LEU A 42 6.74 -8.54 4.62
C LEU A 42 7.35 -9.93 4.79
N ASP A 43 6.64 -10.85 5.43
CA ASP A 43 7.08 -12.24 5.63
C ASP A 43 7.28 -12.99 4.30
N GLY A 44 6.44 -12.70 3.30
CA GLY A 44 6.59 -13.28 1.95
C GLY A 44 7.77 -12.75 1.11
N ARG A 45 8.54 -11.77 1.63
CA ARG A 45 9.75 -11.24 0.97
C ARG A 45 11.06 -11.74 1.59
N GLY A 46 11.01 -12.47 2.70
CA GLY A 46 12.16 -13.13 3.34
C GLY A 46 12.44 -14.50 2.74
#